data_AF-A0A1G2TFU5-F1
#
_entry.id   AF-A0A1G2TFU5-F1
#
_cell.length_a   1.000
_cell.length_b   1.000
_cell.length_c   1.000
_cell.angle_alpha   90.00
_cell.angle_beta   90.00
_cell.angle_gamma   90.00
#
_symmetry.space_group_name_H-M   'P 1'
#
loop_
_entity.id
_entity.type
_entity.pdbx_description
1 polymer ?
#
loop_
_entity_poly.entity_id
_entity_poly.type
_entity_poly.pdbx_seq_one_letter_code
_entity_poly.pdbx_strand_id
1 'polypeptide(L)' 'MSKLGPISWIKFVRRMRVLGFVGPYQEGKHPYMLKSNISITIPNRYEGSISVDLLIRILRQAGIPRSIWLKYK' A
#
# COMPACT_ATOMS: atom_id res chain seq x y z
N MET A 1 13.00 7.76 -15.46
CA MET A 1 12.51 7.31 -14.14
C MET A 1 11.03 6.94 -14.24
N SER A 2 10.64 5.72 -13.89
CA SER A 2 9.24 5.27 -14.01
C SER A 2 8.32 6.10 -13.11
N LYS A 3 7.22 6.62 -13.69
CA LYS A 3 6.24 7.42 -12.96
C LYS A 3 5.36 6.52 -12.08
N LEU A 4 5.08 6.96 -10.85
CA LEU A 4 4.01 6.37 -10.06
C LEU A 4 2.69 6.82 -10.68
N GLY A 5 1.80 5.86 -10.93
CA GLY A 5 0.43 6.12 -11.34
C GLY A 5 -0.54 5.70 -10.24
N PRO A 6 -1.80 6.15 -10.31
CA PRO A 6 -2.84 5.65 -9.44
C PRO A 6 -2.95 4.13 -9.58
N ILE A 7 -3.24 3.45 -8.47
CA ILE A 7 -3.28 1.98 -8.42
C ILE A 7 -4.59 1.52 -7.80
N SER A 8 -5.19 0.46 -8.35
CA SER A 8 -6.38 -0.12 -7.72
C SER A 8 -6.02 -0.70 -6.35
N TRP A 9 -6.98 -0.64 -5.43
CA TRP A 9 -6.81 -1.18 -4.08
C TRP A 9 -6.33 -2.65 -4.09
N ILE A 10 -6.90 -3.49 -4.97
CA ILE A 10 -6.52 -4.90 -5.08
C ILE A 10 -5.06 -5.07 -5.51
N LYS A 11 -4.60 -4.30 -6.50
CA LYS A 11 -3.20 -4.34 -6.96
C LYS A 11 -2.26 -3.85 -5.88
N PHE A 12 -2.65 -2.80 -5.15
CA PHE A 12 -1.88 -2.29 -4.02
C PHE A 12 -1.69 -3.39 -2.95
N VAL A 13 -2.79 -4.00 -2.47
CA VAL A 13 -2.73 -5.05 -1.45
C VAL A 13 -1.89 -6.25 -1.91
N ARG A 14 -2.05 -6.69 -3.17
CA ARG A 14 -1.22 -7.78 -3.73
C ARG A 14 0.27 -7.44 -3.68
N ARG A 15 0.68 -6.24 -4.09
CA ARG A 15 2.09 -5.83 -4.06
C ARG A 15 2.62 -5.69 -2.63
N MET A 16 1.82 -5.16 -1.71
CA MET A 16 2.18 -5.09 -0.30
C MET A 16 2.45 -6.49 0.27
N ARG A 17 1.62 -7.49 -0.09
CA ARG A 17 1.84 -8.90 0.30
C ARG A 17 3.15 -9.47 -0.24
N VAL A 18 3.49 -9.20 -1.50
CA VAL A 18 4.79 -9.61 -2.09
C VAL A 18 5.96 -8.96 -1.34
N LEU A 19 5.77 -7.73 -0.83
CA LEU A 19 6.77 -7.03 -0.02
C LEU A 19 6.80 -7.49 1.45
N GLY A 20 6.04 -8.53 1.81
CA GLY A 20 6.03 -9.15 3.13
C GLY A 20 5.04 -8.54 4.12
N PHE A 21 4.07 -7.74 3.66
CA PHE A 21 2.97 -7.27 4.51
C PHE A 21 1.87 -8.32 4.61
N VAL A 22 1.30 -8.50 5.80
CA VAL A 22 0.17 -9.39 6.07
C VAL A 22 -1.13 -8.59 6.26
N GLY A 23 -2.27 -9.26 6.07
CA GLY A 23 -3.60 -8.65 6.07
C GLY A 23 -4.17 -8.44 4.64
N PRO A 24 -5.04 -7.44 4.42
CA PRO A 24 -5.44 -6.41 5.37
C PRO A 24 -6.36 -6.92 6.47
N TYR A 25 -6.17 -6.41 7.67
CA TYR A 25 -7.06 -6.58 8.81
C TYR A 25 -7.97 -5.36 8.91
N GLN A 26 -9.13 -5.51 9.54
CA GLN A 26 -10.08 -4.42 9.70
C GLN A 26 -10.61 -4.38 11.13
N GLU A 27 -10.19 -3.35 11.85
CA GLU A 27 -10.76 -2.97 13.13
C GLU A 27 -11.11 -1.48 13.02
N GLY A 28 -12.40 -1.15 13.04
CA GLY A 28 -12.90 0.21 12.85
C GLY A 28 -13.03 0.64 11.37
N LYS A 29 -12.79 1.94 11.12
CA LYS A 29 -13.20 2.63 9.87
C LYS A 29 -12.32 2.33 8.66
N HIS A 30 -11.02 2.07 8.85
CA HIS A 30 -10.07 1.85 7.76
C HIS A 30 -9.25 0.58 8.00
N PRO A 31 -9.03 -0.25 6.97
CA PRO A 31 -8.20 -1.43 7.09
C PRO A 31 -6.73 -1.07 7.31
N TYR A 32 -5.97 -2.03 7.83
CA TYR A 32 -4.53 -1.88 8.03
C TYR A 32 -3.76 -3.14 7.61
N MET A 33 -2.47 -2.99 7.32
CA MET A 33 -1.56 -4.10 7.02
C MET A 33 -0.33 -4.03 7.93
N LEU A 34 0.22 -5.18 8.28
CA LEU A 34 1.35 -5.30 9.20
C LEU A 34 2.57 -5.88 8.50
N LYS A 35 3.76 -5.45 8.88
CA LYS A 35 5.04 -6.09 8.52
C LYS A 35 6.02 -5.90 9.67
N SER A 36 6.36 -6.99 10.35
CA SER A 36 7.24 -6.94 11.55
C SER A 36 6.71 -5.90 12.55
N ASN A 37 7.42 -4.79 12.76
CA ASN A 37 7.03 -3.72 13.69
C ASN A 37 6.34 -2.53 13.00
N ILE A 38 6.02 -2.64 11.72
CA ILE A 38 5.39 -1.58 10.93
C ILE A 38 3.90 -1.91 10.75
N SER A 39 3.04 -0.99 11.16
CA SER A 39 1.61 -1.00 10.83
C SER A 39 1.29 0.17 9.92
N ILE A 40 0.56 -0.10 8.84
CA ILE A 40 0.08 0.94 7.92
C ILE A 40 -1.45 0.88 7.78
N THR A 41 -2.09 2.03 7.94
CA THR A 41 -3.50 2.19 7.59
C THR A 41 -3.63 2.38 6.09
N ILE A 42 -4.59 1.71 5.48
CA ILE A 42 -4.84 1.73 4.04
C ILE A 42 -6.29 2.18 3.77
N PRO A 43 -6.59 2.77 2.60
CA PRO A 43 -7.94 3.18 2.25
C PRO A 43 -8.90 1.98 2.22
N ASN A 44 -10.20 2.25 2.28
CA ASN A 44 -11.22 1.21 2.17
C ASN A 44 -11.26 0.62 0.76
N ARG A 45 -11.60 -0.67 0.65
CA ARG A 45 -11.68 -1.36 -0.66
C ARG A 45 -12.59 -0.65 -1.67
N TYR A 46 -13.63 0.01 -1.19
CA TYR A 46 -14.63 0.70 -2.01
C TYR A 46 -14.22 2.11 -2.46
N GLU A 47 -13.11 2.67 -1.94
CA GLU A 47 -12.64 4.02 -2.30
C GLU A 47 -11.97 4.09 -3.69
N GLY A 48 -12.06 3.03 -4.49
CA GLY A 48 -11.57 3.00 -5.87
C GLY A 48 -10.06 2.90 -5.98
N SER A 49 -9.45 3.76 -6.81
CA SER A 49 -8.00 3.80 -6.99
C SER A 49 -7.32 4.66 -5.94
N ILE A 50 -6.21 4.17 -5.40
CA ILE A 50 -5.33 4.93 -4.51
C ILE A 50 -4.62 6.00 -5.36
N SER A 51 -4.80 7.26 -4.98
CA SER A 51 -4.11 8.39 -5.62
C SER A 51 -2.60 8.28 -5.45
N VAL A 52 -1.85 8.92 -6.35
CA VAL A 52 -0.38 8.91 -6.30
C VAL A 52 0.13 9.51 -4.98
N ASP A 53 -0.49 10.58 -4.50
CA ASP A 53 -0.12 11.24 -3.24
C ASP A 53 -0.35 10.35 -2.02
N LEU A 54 -1.51 9.68 -1.95
CA LEU A 54 -1.81 8.75 -0.87
C LEU A 54 -0.85 7.56 -0.91
N LEU A 55 -0.59 7.02 -2.10
CA LEU A 55 0.38 5.93 -2.28
C LEU A 55 1.78 6.35 -1.79
N ILE A 56 2.25 7.55 -2.12
CA ILE A 56 3.56 8.04 -1.67
C ILE A 56 3.61 8.14 -0.14
N ARG A 57 2.55 8.63 0.50
CA ARG A 57 2.46 8.72 1.97
C ARG A 57 2.53 7.34 2.61
N ILE A 58 1.76 6.38 2.11
CA ILE A 58 1.73 5.01 2.64
C ILE A 58 3.09 4.32 2.44
N LEU A 59 3.72 4.46 1.27
CA LEU A 59 5.04 3.86 1.01
C LEU A 59 6.13 4.45 1.91
N ARG A 60 6.06 5.76 2.22
CA ARG A 60 6.96 6.40 3.19
C ARG A 60 6.78 5.84 4.60
N GLN A 61 5.54 5.71 5.07
CA GLN A 61 5.23 5.10 6.37
C GLN A 61 5.68 3.63 6.43
N ALA A 62 5.54 2.91 5.32
CA ALA A 62 5.97 1.53 5.18
C ALA A 62 7.49 1.34 5.05
N GLY A 63 8.26 2.44 4.94
CA GLY A 63 9.70 2.38 4.68
C GLY A 63 10.06 1.76 3.32
N ILE A 64 9.15 1.79 2.34
CA ILE A 64 9.34 1.20 1.01
C ILE A 64 9.85 2.27 0.05
N PRO A 65 11.08 2.15 -0.48
CA PRO A 65 11.57 3.04 -1.51
C PRO A 65 10.74 2.90 -2.79
N ARG A 66 10.50 4.01 -3.48
CA ARG A 66 9.81 4.02 -4.78
C ARG A 66 10.47 3.09 -5.81
N SER A 67 11.78 2.98 -5.80
CA SER A 67 12.54 2.07 -6.66
C SER A 67 12.16 0.60 -6.44
N ILE A 68 11.99 0.18 -5.18
CA ILE A 68 11.53 -1.17 -4.82
C ILE A 68 10.09 -1.38 -5.28
N TRP A 69 9.20 -0.41 -5.01
CA TRP A 69 7.81 -0.50 -5.43
C TRP A 69 7.64 -0.70 -6.95
N LEU A 70 8.45 -0.02 -7.75
CA LEU A 70 8.39 -0.09 -9.21
C LEU A 70 8.91 -1.42 -9.80
N LYS A 71 9.63 -2.24 -9.02
CA LYS A 71 10.05 -3.58 -9.46
C LYS A 71 8.88 -4.56 -9.56
N TYR A 72 7.83 -4.34 -8.77
CA TYR A 72 6.64 -5.18 -8.74
C TYR A 72 5.54 -4.47 -9.52
N LYS A 73 5.34 -4.83 -10.79
CA LYS A 73 4.32 -4.22 -11.67
C LYS A 73 3.12 -5.14 -11.87
#